data_AF-S4Y1D4-F1
#
_entry.id   AF-S4Y1D4-F1
#
_cell.length_a   1.000
_cell.length_b   1.000
_cell.length_c   1.000
_cell.angle_alpha   90.00
_cell.angle_beta   90.00
_cell.angle_gamma   90.00
#
_symmetry.space_group_name_H-M   'P 1'
#
loop_
_entity.id
_entity.type
_entity.pdbx_description
1 polymer ?
#
loop_
_entity_poly.entity_id
_entity_poly.type
_entity_poly.pdbx_seq_one_letter_code
_entity_poly.pdbx_strand_id
1 'polypeptide(L)'
;MLTRELMGALALAILWVNTLLIAAAALKQLAAVAAALRRLGARLDQRGAALIEARVLRGDGRGGALAGHRIEQVGRAGAGGATREEIVFADSGRGGEIYGGAVVAGGREIAIAPAVEGEVWVSRAEVRAASACPSEARFDEAYQHARKARGFSRTVEARIGPGTPVWLLGDVERAVDGADGADRMRPALVSSVDPRALCRRKLALLSLGVAGVLGGLVGCTALALSRPRFGPLSTAGGALCLAFFLLVQPLGTALRDAASLPSAAPARGRWVRRRARGASARAASS
;
A
#
# COMPACT_ATOMS: atom_id res chain seq x y z
N MET A 1 -43.54 -13.63 18.43
CA MET A 1 -42.29 -14.42 18.30
C MET A 1 -41.96 -14.51 16.81
N LEU A 2 -40.73 -14.17 16.40
CA LEU A 2 -40.30 -14.29 15.00
C LEU A 2 -40.18 -15.78 14.63
N THR A 3 -40.71 -16.19 13.48
CA THR A 3 -40.54 -17.57 12.99
C THR A 3 -39.07 -17.81 12.62
N ARG A 4 -38.61 -19.06 12.71
CA ARG A 4 -37.23 -19.43 12.31
C ARG A 4 -36.92 -19.05 10.86
N GLU A 5 -37.91 -19.14 9.99
CA GLU A 5 -37.82 -18.74 8.58
C GLU A 5 -37.55 -17.24 8.44
N LEU A 6 -38.29 -16.40 9.18
CA LEU A 6 -38.11 -14.96 9.15
C LEU A 6 -36.76 -14.54 9.73
N MET A 7 -36.29 -15.20 10.80
CA MET A 7 -34.94 -14.98 11.34
C MET A 7 -33.85 -15.36 10.32
N GLY A 8 -34.00 -16.49 9.63
CA GLY A 8 -33.06 -16.92 8.58
C GLY A 8 -33.02 -15.97 7.39
N ALA A 9 -34.19 -15.51 6.92
CA ALA A 9 -34.29 -14.53 5.84
C ALA A 9 -33.63 -13.19 6.22
N LEU A 10 -33.88 -12.71 7.45
CA LEU A 10 -33.25 -11.48 7.95
C LEU A 10 -31.73 -11.61 8.07
N ALA A 11 -31.23 -12.73 8.59
CA ALA A 11 -29.80 -12.99 8.68
C ALA A 11 -29.11 -13.02 7.30
N LEU A 12 -29.74 -13.68 6.32
CA LEU A 12 -29.25 -13.68 4.94
C LEU A 12 -29.29 -12.27 4.34
N ALA A 13 -30.34 -11.48 4.56
CA ALA A 13 -30.41 -10.10 4.08
C ALA A 13 -29.26 -9.25 4.63
N ILE A 14 -28.98 -9.33 5.94
CA ILE A 14 -27.85 -8.63 6.57
C ILE A 14 -26.52 -9.07 5.97
N LEU A 15 -26.33 -10.38 5.76
CA LEU A 15 -25.12 -10.92 5.13
C LEU A 15 -24.92 -10.37 3.72
N TRP A 16 -25.98 -10.35 2.91
CA TRP A 16 -25.96 -9.84 1.54
C TRP A 16 -25.63 -8.34 1.51
N VAL A 17 -26.32 -7.53 2.31
CA VAL A 17 -26.08 -6.07 2.36
C VAL A 17 -24.63 -5.78 2.73
N ASN A 18 -24.10 -6.40 3.79
CA ASN A 18 -22.71 -6.19 4.21
C ASN A 18 -21.70 -6.59 3.12
N THR A 19 -21.94 -7.71 2.44
CA THR A 19 -21.04 -8.20 1.40
C THR A 19 -21.08 -7.30 0.16
N LEU A 20 -22.27 -6.83 -0.24
CA LEU A 20 -22.43 -5.89 -1.36
C LEU A 20 -21.73 -4.57 -1.09
N LEU A 21 -21.76 -4.06 0.15
CA LEU A 21 -21.01 -2.86 0.53
C LEU A 21 -19.49 -3.04 0.39
N ILE A 22 -18.98 -4.21 0.80
CA ILE A 22 -17.55 -4.56 0.62
C ILE A 22 -17.19 -4.65 -0.86
N ALA A 23 -18.03 -5.32 -1.66
CA ALA A 23 -17.83 -5.43 -3.11
C ALA A 23 -17.85 -4.05 -3.80
N ALA A 24 -18.78 -3.17 -3.42
CA ALA A 24 -18.87 -1.81 -3.95
C ALA A 24 -17.61 -0.99 -3.64
N ALA A 25 -17.08 -1.09 -2.42
CA ALA A 25 -15.82 -0.44 -2.06
C ALA A 25 -14.63 -0.96 -2.90
N ALA A 26 -14.56 -2.27 -3.15
CA ALA A 26 -13.54 -2.87 -3.99
C ALA A 26 -13.66 -2.46 -5.48
N LEU A 27 -14.90 -2.36 -6.01
CA LEU A 27 -15.15 -1.86 -7.36
C LEU A 27 -14.73 -0.41 -7.53
N LYS A 28 -14.95 0.45 -6.53
CA LYS A 28 -14.44 1.83 -6.52
C LYS A 28 -12.91 1.86 -6.61
N GLN A 29 -12.24 0.99 -5.86
CA GLN A 29 -10.78 0.87 -5.91
C GLN A 29 -10.29 0.33 -7.27
N LEU A 30 -11.01 -0.63 -7.85
CA LEU A 30 -10.74 -1.16 -9.20
C LEU A 30 -10.83 -0.05 -10.25
N ALA A 31 -11.87 0.78 -10.19
CA ALA A 31 -12.03 1.93 -11.09
C ALA A 31 -10.87 2.93 -10.95
N ALA A 32 -10.41 3.21 -9.72
CA ALA A 32 -9.27 4.09 -9.47
C ALA A 32 -7.96 3.54 -10.06
N VAL A 33 -7.68 2.24 -9.87
CA VAL A 33 -6.50 1.58 -10.46
C VAL A 33 -6.61 1.52 -11.99
N ALA A 34 -7.80 1.27 -12.54
CA ALA A 34 -8.03 1.28 -13.98
C ALA A 34 -7.81 2.68 -14.58
N ALA A 35 -8.25 3.74 -13.88
CA ALA A 35 -7.98 5.11 -14.28
C ALA A 35 -6.48 5.45 -14.22
N ALA A 36 -5.75 4.97 -13.20
CA ALA A 36 -4.29 5.08 -13.15
C ALA A 36 -3.62 4.36 -14.33
N LEU A 37 -4.01 3.13 -14.64
CA LEU A 37 -3.47 2.37 -15.76
C LEU A 37 -3.75 3.05 -17.12
N ARG A 38 -4.95 3.62 -17.30
CA ARG A 38 -5.27 4.38 -18.52
C ARG A 38 -4.38 5.62 -18.65
N ARG A 39 -4.15 6.36 -17.57
CA ARG A 39 -3.21 7.51 -17.56
C ARG A 39 -1.79 7.08 -17.92
N LEU A 40 -1.33 5.92 -17.44
CA LEU A 40 -0.02 5.35 -17.78
C LEU A 40 0.07 4.80 -19.22
N GLY A 41 -1.07 4.50 -19.83
CA GLY A 41 -1.19 3.90 -21.16
C GLY A 41 -1.50 4.89 -22.27
N ALA A 42 -1.89 6.13 -21.93
CA ALA A 42 -1.96 7.23 -22.88
C ALA A 42 -0.59 7.30 -23.58
N ARG A 43 -0.60 7.04 -24.90
CA ARG A 43 0.60 7.14 -25.73
C ARG A 43 1.02 8.61 -25.75
N LEU A 44 2.22 8.87 -26.30
CA LEU A 44 2.63 10.19 -26.72
C LEU A 44 1.54 10.82 -27.60
N ASP A 45 0.55 11.44 -26.98
CA ASP A 45 -0.33 12.36 -27.66
C ASP A 45 0.51 13.58 -28.06
N GLN A 46 -0.05 14.44 -28.91
CA GLN A 46 0.60 15.65 -29.43
C GLN A 46 1.21 16.59 -28.35
N ARG A 47 0.94 16.33 -27.06
CA ARG A 47 1.47 17.06 -25.89
C ARG A 47 2.79 16.53 -25.31
N GLY A 48 3.31 15.39 -25.78
CA GLY A 48 4.66 14.92 -25.39
C GLY A 48 4.74 14.14 -24.07
N ALA A 49 3.62 13.83 -23.42
CA ALA A 49 3.61 13.02 -22.21
C ALA A 49 3.96 11.55 -22.51
N ALA A 50 5.04 11.04 -21.92
CA ALA A 50 5.48 9.67 -22.12
C ALA A 50 5.84 9.01 -20.79
N LEU A 51 5.46 7.73 -20.64
CA LEU A 51 6.08 6.88 -19.64
C LEU A 51 7.43 6.39 -20.21
N ILE A 52 8.53 6.80 -19.61
CA ILE A 52 9.88 6.40 -19.98
C ILE A 52 10.53 5.58 -18.88
N GLU A 53 11.35 4.61 -19.28
CA GLU A 53 12.26 3.90 -18.37
C GLU A 53 13.63 4.57 -18.43
N ALA A 54 14.20 4.84 -17.25
CA ALA A 54 15.45 5.56 -17.12
C ALA A 54 16.26 5.03 -15.93
N ARG A 55 17.49 5.51 -15.77
CA ARG A 55 18.32 5.30 -14.59
C ARG A 55 18.75 6.63 -14.01
N VAL A 56 18.65 6.79 -12.69
CA VAL A 56 19.06 8.03 -12.02
C VAL A 56 20.58 8.21 -12.14
N LEU A 57 21.02 9.34 -12.70
CA LEU A 57 22.43 9.72 -12.73
C LEU A 57 22.77 10.52 -11.47
N ARG A 58 21.97 11.55 -11.19
CA ARG A 58 22.09 12.41 -10.01
C ARG A 58 20.72 12.93 -9.61
N GLY A 59 20.56 13.22 -8.33
CA GLY A 59 19.39 13.91 -7.80
C GLY A 59 19.83 15.15 -7.03
N ASP A 60 18.97 16.16 -7.01
CA ASP A 60 19.25 17.44 -6.37
C ASP A 60 18.78 17.48 -4.90
N GLY A 61 18.12 16.42 -4.43
CA GLY A 61 17.66 16.25 -3.05
C GLY A 61 18.74 15.75 -2.09
N ARG A 62 18.39 15.65 -0.80
CA ARG A 62 19.31 15.23 0.27
C ARG A 62 19.94 13.87 -0.01
N GLY A 63 21.28 13.82 -0.03
CA GLY A 63 22.03 12.60 -0.32
C GLY A 63 21.98 12.19 -1.79
N GLY A 64 21.74 13.13 -2.70
CA GLY A 64 21.67 12.88 -4.15
C GLY A 64 20.34 12.27 -4.60
N ALA A 65 19.28 12.41 -3.81
CA ALA A 65 17.98 11.82 -4.12
C ALA A 65 17.27 12.58 -5.24
N LEU A 66 16.73 11.86 -6.22
CA LEU A 66 15.89 12.41 -7.29
C LEU A 66 14.47 12.70 -6.78
N ALA A 67 13.94 11.82 -5.93
CA ALA A 67 12.60 11.94 -5.37
C ALA A 67 12.51 11.25 -4.00
N GLY A 68 11.55 11.69 -3.19
CA GLY A 68 11.30 11.16 -1.85
C GLY A 68 9.81 10.90 -1.62
N HIS A 69 9.48 9.72 -1.10
CA HIS A 69 8.15 9.43 -0.57
C HIS A 69 8.16 9.59 0.94
N ARG A 70 7.42 10.59 1.43
CA ARG A 70 7.34 10.99 2.83
C ARG A 70 6.08 10.41 3.48
N ILE A 71 6.25 9.80 4.64
CA ILE A 71 5.17 9.23 5.44
C ILE A 71 5.31 9.73 6.87
N GLU A 72 4.33 10.47 7.33
CA GLU A 72 4.26 10.92 8.72
C GLU A 72 3.60 9.82 9.54
N GLN A 73 4.19 9.50 10.68
CA GLN A 73 3.74 8.42 11.54
C GLN A 73 3.69 8.85 13.00
N VAL A 74 2.70 8.30 13.71
CA VAL A 74 2.58 8.39 15.17
C VAL A 74 2.70 7.00 15.75
N GLY A 75 3.75 6.80 16.55
CA GLY A 75 4.05 5.60 17.30
C GLY A 75 3.41 5.63 18.67
N ARG A 76 2.77 4.53 19.07
CA ARG A 76 2.28 4.32 20.44
C ARG A 76 2.88 3.04 21.00
N ALA A 77 3.14 3.03 22.31
CA ALA A 77 3.55 1.81 22.99
C ALA A 77 2.43 0.77 22.79
N GLY A 78 2.78 -0.38 22.22
CA GLY A 78 1.79 -1.43 21.96
C GLY A 78 1.41 -2.15 23.25
N ALA A 79 0.23 -2.78 23.24
CA ALA A 79 -0.26 -3.58 24.35
C ALA A 79 0.45 -4.94 24.49
N GLY A 80 1.55 -5.16 23.74
CA GLY A 80 2.43 -6.31 23.93
C GLY A 80 2.72 -6.49 25.42
N GLY A 81 2.30 -7.63 25.96
CA GLY A 81 2.33 -7.90 27.40
C GLY A 81 3.70 -7.63 28.03
N ALA A 82 3.76 -7.62 29.37
CA ALA A 82 4.90 -7.19 30.20
C ALA A 82 6.31 -7.62 29.73
N THR A 83 6.39 -8.68 28.95
CA THR A 83 7.62 -9.26 28.36
C THR A 83 8.15 -8.60 27.08
N ARG A 84 7.36 -7.82 26.32
CA ARG A 84 7.75 -7.34 24.98
C ARG A 84 7.35 -5.90 24.73
N GLU A 85 8.33 -5.01 24.89
CA GLU A 85 8.16 -3.61 24.53
C GLU A 85 8.17 -3.43 23.01
N GLU A 86 7.18 -2.71 22.53
CA GLU A 86 7.00 -2.41 21.11
C GLU A 86 6.45 -1.00 20.92
N ILE A 87 6.76 -0.41 19.77
CA ILE A 87 6.12 0.80 19.28
C ILE A 87 5.38 0.44 18.00
N VAL A 88 4.07 0.60 18.00
CA VAL A 88 3.21 0.40 16.83
C VAL A 88 2.95 1.76 16.19
N PHE A 89 3.28 1.89 14.91
CA PHE A 89 3.15 3.14 14.15
C PHE A 89 1.88 3.11 13.30
N ALA A 90 1.11 4.20 13.39
CA ALA A 90 0.02 4.52 12.47
C ALA A 90 0.45 5.68 11.57
N ASP A 91 0.11 5.59 10.28
CA ASP A 91 0.37 6.67 9.32
C ASP A 91 -0.63 7.82 9.57
N SER A 92 -0.14 9.06 9.69
CA SER A 92 -0.95 10.27 9.86
C SER A 92 -1.01 11.16 8.61
N GLY A 93 0.02 11.09 7.76
CA GLY A 93 0.17 11.92 6.57
C GLY A 93 1.08 11.26 5.54
N ARG A 94 0.94 11.64 4.27
CA ARG A 94 1.68 11.08 3.15
C ARG A 94 1.93 12.16 2.10
N GLY A 95 3.10 12.13 1.47
CA GLY A 95 3.44 13.02 0.36
C GLY A 95 4.51 12.42 -0.54
N GLY A 96 4.55 12.86 -1.79
CA GLY A 96 5.68 12.64 -2.68
C GLY A 96 6.29 14.00 -3.01
N GLU A 97 7.60 14.06 -3.12
CA GLU A 97 8.30 15.24 -3.60
C GLU A 97 9.37 14.80 -4.61
N ILE A 98 9.40 15.47 -5.75
CA ILE A 98 10.42 15.26 -6.77
C ILE A 98 11.40 16.41 -6.65
N TYR A 99 12.63 16.11 -6.25
CA TYR A 99 13.66 17.10 -5.97
C TYR A 99 14.34 17.64 -7.23
N GLY A 100 14.20 16.94 -8.36
CA GLY A 100 14.90 17.24 -9.60
C GLY A 100 16.27 16.56 -9.68
N GLY A 101 16.93 16.71 -10.82
CA GLY A 101 18.23 16.10 -11.09
C GLY A 101 18.41 15.72 -12.55
N ALA A 102 19.06 14.59 -12.80
CA ALA A 102 19.22 14.05 -14.14
C ALA A 102 19.13 12.52 -14.17
N VAL A 103 18.58 12.01 -15.25
CA VAL A 103 18.47 10.57 -15.54
C VAL A 103 19.04 10.27 -16.91
N VAL A 104 19.41 9.00 -17.14
CA VAL A 104 19.74 8.50 -18.47
C VAL A 104 18.62 7.60 -18.99
N ALA A 105 18.11 7.90 -20.18
CA ALA A 105 17.09 7.10 -20.88
C ALA A 105 17.51 6.94 -22.34
N GLY A 106 17.60 5.69 -22.83
CA GLY A 106 18.03 5.43 -24.21
C GLY A 106 19.41 6.02 -24.56
N GLY A 107 20.32 6.10 -23.59
CA GLY A 107 21.66 6.69 -23.78
C GLY A 107 21.72 8.22 -23.77
N ARG A 108 20.59 8.91 -23.59
CA ARG A 108 20.53 10.38 -23.49
C ARG A 108 20.31 10.81 -22.04
N GLU A 109 21.00 11.87 -21.64
CA GLU A 109 20.72 12.54 -20.37
C GLU A 109 19.47 13.41 -20.50
N ILE A 110 18.57 13.28 -19.53
CA ILE A 110 17.34 14.06 -19.42
C ILE A 110 17.38 14.76 -18.07
N ALA A 111 17.31 16.08 -18.08
CA ALA A 111 17.19 16.90 -16.89
C ALA A 111 15.76 16.83 -16.34
N ILE A 112 15.63 16.55 -15.05
CA ILE A 112 14.35 16.42 -14.35
C ILE A 112 14.09 17.67 -13.54
N ALA A 113 13.00 18.37 -13.85
CA ALA A 113 12.57 19.52 -13.07
C ALA A 113 12.02 19.09 -11.69
N PRO A 114 12.25 19.87 -10.62
CA PRO A 114 11.62 19.63 -9.33
C PRO A 114 10.11 19.82 -9.41
N ALA A 115 9.36 19.04 -8.62
CA ALA A 115 7.91 19.13 -8.51
C ALA A 115 7.44 18.73 -7.10
N VAL A 116 6.74 19.64 -6.42
CA VAL A 116 6.23 19.44 -5.05
C VAL A 116 4.95 18.59 -5.03
N GLU A 117 4.16 18.64 -6.11
CA GLU A 117 2.91 17.87 -6.25
C GLU A 117 3.10 16.57 -7.06
N GLY A 118 4.36 16.19 -7.31
CA GLY A 118 4.69 14.99 -8.06
C GLY A 118 4.37 13.71 -7.29
N GLU A 119 3.82 12.72 -7.97
CA GLU A 119 3.57 11.42 -7.36
C GLU A 119 4.88 10.62 -7.30
N VAL A 120 5.19 10.02 -6.14
CA VAL A 120 6.41 9.20 -5.97
C VAL A 120 6.02 7.80 -5.54
N TRP A 121 6.34 6.81 -6.38
CA TRP A 121 6.05 5.40 -6.15
C TRP A 121 7.31 4.64 -5.81
N VAL A 122 7.46 4.31 -4.54
CA VAL A 122 8.56 3.48 -4.04
C VAL A 122 8.10 2.06 -3.77
N SER A 123 9.01 1.10 -3.88
CA SER A 123 8.71 -0.29 -3.56
C SER A 123 8.42 -0.47 -2.08
N ARG A 124 7.63 -1.51 -1.74
CA ARG A 124 7.39 -1.88 -0.33
C ARG A 124 8.67 -2.25 0.41
N ALA A 125 9.69 -2.75 -0.29
CA ALA A 125 10.97 -3.09 0.33
C ALA A 125 11.71 -1.81 0.78
N GLU A 126 11.76 -0.79 -0.08
CA GLU A 126 12.38 0.50 0.24
C GLU A 126 11.66 1.21 1.39
N VAL A 127 10.32 1.24 1.38
CA VAL A 127 9.53 1.81 2.49
C VAL A 127 9.80 1.08 3.80
N ARG A 128 9.88 -0.26 3.78
CA ARG A 128 10.20 -1.05 4.98
C ARG A 128 11.61 -0.78 5.49
N ALA A 129 12.59 -0.69 4.59
CA ALA A 129 13.97 -0.36 4.95
C ALA A 129 14.05 1.02 5.60
N ALA A 130 13.41 2.03 4.99
CA ALA A 130 13.33 3.39 5.55
C ALA A 130 12.57 3.46 6.89
N SER A 131 11.60 2.55 7.11
CA SER A 131 10.80 2.50 8.34
C SER A 131 11.48 1.77 9.51
N ALA A 132 12.60 1.07 9.25
CA ALA A 132 13.30 0.26 10.24
C ALA A 132 13.77 1.08 11.44
N CYS A 133 13.96 0.42 12.57
CA CYS A 133 14.51 1.08 13.76
C CYS A 133 16.01 1.30 13.54
N PRO A 134 16.53 2.55 13.61
CA PRO A 134 17.93 2.81 13.33
C PRO A 134 18.88 2.18 14.37
N SER A 135 18.47 2.17 15.64
CA SER A 135 19.28 1.66 16.75
C SER A 135 18.41 1.41 17.99
N GLU A 136 18.93 0.62 18.94
CA GLU A 136 18.26 0.41 20.24
C GLU A 136 18.17 1.70 21.05
N ALA A 137 19.21 2.53 21.06
CA ALA A 137 19.15 3.84 21.73
C ALA A 137 18.01 4.71 21.19
N ARG A 138 17.79 4.70 19.86
CA ARG A 138 16.69 5.45 19.26
C ARG A 138 15.34 4.85 19.60
N PHE A 139 15.25 3.53 19.75
CA PHE A 139 14.05 2.88 20.26
C PHE A 139 13.73 3.35 21.68
N ASP A 140 14.72 3.33 22.58
CA ASP A 140 14.53 3.64 24.00
C ASP A 140 14.05 5.08 24.20
N GLU A 141 14.66 6.03 23.49
CA GLU A 141 14.23 7.43 23.45
C GLU A 141 12.78 7.54 22.95
N ALA A 142 12.49 6.94 21.78
CA ALA A 142 11.15 6.97 21.19
C ALA A 142 10.10 6.31 22.09
N TYR A 143 10.46 5.26 22.82
CA TYR A 143 9.55 4.50 23.67
C TYR A 143 9.03 5.35 24.84
N GLN A 144 9.89 6.20 25.43
CA GLN A 144 9.46 7.13 26.49
C GLN A 144 8.38 8.10 26.00
N HIS A 145 8.48 8.55 24.74
CA HIS A 145 7.44 9.39 24.12
C HIS A 145 6.21 8.58 23.72
N ALA A 146 6.39 7.37 23.19
CA ALA A 146 5.31 6.50 22.72
C ALA A 146 4.35 6.03 23.84
N ARG A 147 4.80 6.02 25.11
CA ARG A 147 3.97 5.74 26.29
C ARG A 147 3.02 6.88 26.67
N LYS A 148 3.30 8.11 26.23
CA LYS A 148 2.48 9.29 26.55
C LYS A 148 1.26 9.36 25.64
N ALA A 149 0.22 10.09 26.07
CA ALA A 149 -1.02 10.24 25.29
C ALA A 149 -0.80 10.82 23.87
N ARG A 150 0.22 11.67 23.67
CA ARG A 150 0.57 12.24 22.37
C ARG A 150 1.28 11.24 21.43
N GLY A 151 1.94 10.21 21.99
CA GLY A 151 2.76 9.27 21.24
C GLY A 151 4.10 9.86 20.76
N PHE A 152 4.80 9.10 19.92
CA PHE A 152 6.06 9.47 19.28
C PHE A 152 5.85 9.74 17.79
N SER A 153 5.96 11.00 17.37
CA SER A 153 5.84 11.38 15.97
C SER A 153 7.17 11.23 15.23
N ARG A 154 7.12 10.70 14.00
CA ARG A 154 8.29 10.63 13.11
C ARG A 154 7.89 10.82 11.65
N THR A 155 8.88 11.14 10.83
CA THR A 155 8.75 11.14 9.38
C THR A 155 9.65 10.04 8.82
N VAL A 156 9.05 9.12 8.07
CA VAL A 156 9.76 8.13 7.26
C VAL A 156 9.88 8.69 5.85
N GLU A 157 11.08 8.62 5.27
CA GLU A 157 11.32 9.07 3.91
C GLU A 157 12.03 7.96 3.13
N ALA A 158 11.34 7.39 2.14
CA ALA A 158 11.92 6.44 1.21
C ALA A 158 12.38 7.20 -0.05
N ARG A 159 13.68 7.16 -0.32
CA ARG A 159 14.33 7.96 -1.37
C ARG A 159 14.69 7.12 -2.58
N ILE A 160 14.58 7.75 -3.76
CA ILE A 160 15.07 7.22 -5.03
C ILE A 160 16.37 7.95 -5.36
N GLY A 161 17.50 7.24 -5.32
CA GLY A 161 18.85 7.81 -5.46
C GLY A 161 19.58 7.38 -6.73
N PRO A 162 20.86 7.81 -6.91
CA PRO A 162 21.67 7.50 -8.07
C PRO A 162 21.82 5.99 -8.31
N GLY A 163 21.88 5.59 -9.58
CA GLY A 163 21.98 4.20 -10.01
C GLY A 163 20.66 3.42 -10.00
N THR A 164 19.60 3.96 -9.40
CA THR A 164 18.29 3.28 -9.31
C THR A 164 17.58 3.29 -10.68
N PRO A 165 17.04 2.16 -11.16
CA PRO A 165 16.14 2.16 -12.31
C PRO A 165 14.80 2.81 -11.93
N VAL A 166 14.28 3.67 -12.80
CA VAL A 166 13.07 4.44 -12.56
C VAL A 166 12.17 4.49 -13.78
N TRP A 167 10.87 4.60 -13.54
CA TRP A 167 9.87 4.93 -14.54
C TRP A 167 9.36 6.34 -14.29
N LEU A 168 9.41 7.18 -15.32
CA LEU A 168 9.02 8.58 -15.26
C LEU A 168 7.81 8.79 -16.16
N LEU A 169 6.76 9.43 -15.66
CA LEU A 169 5.65 9.94 -16.46
C LEU A 169 5.63 11.45 -16.32
N GLY A 170 5.56 12.16 -17.43
CA GLY A 170 5.55 13.62 -17.45
C GLY A 170 5.75 14.15 -18.86
N ASP A 171 5.73 15.48 -18.98
CA ASP A 171 5.90 16.18 -20.25
C ASP A 171 7.39 16.36 -20.53
N VAL A 172 7.82 15.96 -21.73
CA VAL A 172 9.19 16.13 -22.20
C VAL A 172 9.26 17.34 -23.13
N GLU A 173 9.92 18.40 -22.67
CA GLU A 173 10.31 19.55 -23.47
C GLU A 173 11.63 19.21 -24.16
N ARG A 174 11.57 18.92 -25.47
CA ARG A 174 12.78 18.71 -26.28
C ARG A 174 13.51 20.03 -26.46
N ALA A 175 14.84 20.00 -26.32
CA ALA A 175 15.65 21.12 -26.73
C ALA A 175 15.50 21.33 -28.24
N VAL A 176 15.28 22.57 -28.67
CA VAL A 176 15.24 22.92 -30.10
C VAL A 176 16.67 22.82 -30.64
N ASP A 177 16.84 22.08 -31.75
CA ASP A 177 18.13 21.75 -32.35
C ASP A 177 19.06 22.99 -32.44
N GLY A 178 20.23 22.93 -31.78
CA GLY A 178 21.29 23.93 -31.91
C GLY A 178 21.74 24.61 -30.61
N ALA A 179 21.02 24.46 -29.50
CA ALA A 179 21.55 24.79 -28.17
C ALA A 179 22.00 23.49 -27.49
N ASP A 180 23.10 23.52 -26.72
CA ASP A 180 23.60 22.44 -25.84
C ASP A 180 22.62 22.03 -24.71
N GLY A 181 21.31 22.20 -24.92
CA GLY A 181 20.26 21.86 -23.98
C GLY A 181 20.02 20.37 -23.95
N ALA A 182 20.29 19.74 -22.80
CA ALA A 182 19.70 18.44 -22.49
C ALA A 182 18.17 18.54 -22.51
N ASP A 183 17.49 17.47 -22.92
CA ASP A 183 16.03 17.39 -22.84
C ASP A 183 15.59 17.64 -21.39
N ARG A 184 14.50 18.40 -21.22
CA ARG A 184 13.95 18.69 -19.90
C ARG A 184 12.62 17.99 -19.73
N MET A 185 12.41 17.36 -18.58
CA MET A 185 11.16 16.69 -18.25
C MET A 185 10.55 17.34 -17.00
N ARG A 186 9.25 17.62 -17.06
CA ARG A 186 8.43 17.96 -15.90
C ARG A 186 7.68 16.70 -15.44
N PRO A 187 8.20 15.98 -14.44
CA PRO A 187 7.64 14.71 -14.04
C PRO A 187 6.34 14.90 -13.23
N ALA A 188 5.29 14.19 -13.64
CA ALA A 188 4.08 14.02 -12.85
C ALA A 188 4.18 12.80 -11.90
N LEU A 189 4.97 11.78 -12.30
CA LEU A 189 5.21 10.59 -11.49
C LEU A 189 6.67 10.11 -11.65
N VAL A 190 7.30 9.78 -10.52
CA VAL A 190 8.59 9.06 -10.45
C VAL A 190 8.36 7.75 -9.70
N SER A 191 8.69 6.62 -10.32
CA SER A 191 8.46 5.29 -9.74
C SER A 191 9.72 4.44 -9.76
N SER A 192 10.08 3.80 -8.64
CA SER A 192 11.14 2.78 -8.57
C SER A 192 10.63 1.37 -8.93
N VAL A 193 9.36 1.24 -9.28
CA VAL A 193 8.71 -0.01 -9.72
C VAL A 193 7.96 0.22 -11.03
N ASP A 194 7.86 -0.79 -11.90
CA ASP A 194 7.05 -0.67 -13.12
C ASP A 194 5.59 -0.37 -12.76
N PRO A 195 5.08 0.86 -13.06
CA PRO A 195 3.77 1.28 -12.64
C PRO A 195 2.65 0.57 -13.43
N ARG A 196 2.92 0.15 -14.68
CA ARG A 196 1.94 -0.56 -15.52
C ARG A 196 1.77 -1.99 -15.05
N ALA A 197 2.87 -2.73 -14.85
CA ALA A 197 2.82 -4.09 -14.33
C ALA A 197 2.17 -4.14 -12.94
N LEU A 198 2.50 -3.17 -12.07
CA LEU A 198 1.90 -3.05 -10.75
C LEU A 198 0.38 -2.84 -10.81
N CYS A 199 -0.08 -1.88 -11.62
CA CYS A 199 -1.51 -1.60 -11.79
C CYS A 199 -2.27 -2.81 -12.34
N ARG A 200 -1.73 -3.50 -13.36
CA ARG A 200 -2.34 -4.72 -13.93
C ARG A 200 -2.49 -5.82 -12.88
N ARG A 201 -1.44 -6.06 -12.08
CA ARG A 201 -1.49 -7.05 -10.98
C ARG A 201 -2.56 -6.69 -9.95
N LYS A 202 -2.68 -5.42 -9.59
CA LYS A 202 -3.70 -4.93 -8.64
C LYS A 202 -5.11 -5.04 -9.19
N LEU A 203 -5.31 -4.76 -10.48
CA LEU A 203 -6.59 -4.97 -11.16
C LEU A 203 -6.99 -6.45 -11.10
N ALA A 204 -6.10 -7.35 -11.50
CA ALA A 204 -6.36 -8.79 -11.44
C ALA A 204 -6.71 -9.25 -10.02
N LEU A 205 -5.95 -8.81 -9.01
CA LEU A 205 -6.20 -9.12 -7.60
C LEU A 205 -7.59 -8.63 -7.15
N LEU A 206 -7.96 -7.39 -7.47
CA LEU A 206 -9.27 -6.83 -7.11
C LEU A 206 -10.42 -7.55 -7.83
N SER A 207 -10.28 -7.81 -9.13
CA SER A 207 -11.29 -8.54 -9.91
C SER A 207 -11.52 -9.94 -9.35
N LEU A 208 -10.44 -10.69 -9.09
CA LEU A 208 -10.53 -12.02 -8.47
C LEU A 208 -11.11 -11.96 -7.07
N GLY A 209 -10.73 -10.95 -6.27
CA GLY A 209 -11.26 -10.75 -4.92
C GLY A 209 -12.77 -10.49 -4.92
N VAL A 210 -13.26 -9.59 -5.79
CA VAL A 210 -14.70 -9.32 -5.93
C VAL A 210 -15.46 -10.56 -6.39
N ALA A 211 -14.97 -11.23 -7.44
CA ALA A 211 -15.59 -12.45 -7.95
C ALA A 211 -15.64 -13.56 -6.89
N GLY A 212 -14.54 -13.76 -6.16
CA GLY A 212 -14.45 -14.77 -5.10
C GLY A 212 -15.38 -14.48 -3.92
N VAL A 213 -15.48 -13.23 -3.48
CA VAL A 213 -16.40 -12.82 -2.40
C VAL A 213 -17.85 -13.03 -2.80
N LEU A 214 -18.26 -12.57 -3.99
CA LEU A 214 -19.64 -12.73 -4.46
C LEU A 214 -19.98 -14.20 -4.74
N GLY A 215 -19.08 -14.94 -5.37
CA GLY A 215 -19.25 -16.38 -5.61
C GLY A 215 -19.37 -17.18 -4.32
N GLY A 216 -18.53 -16.88 -3.32
CA GLY A 216 -18.60 -17.49 -2.00
C GLY A 216 -19.93 -17.22 -1.29
N LEU A 217 -20.42 -15.97 -1.34
CA LEU A 217 -21.72 -15.60 -0.79
C LEU A 217 -22.88 -16.35 -1.45
N VAL A 218 -22.90 -16.39 -2.79
CA VAL A 218 -23.91 -17.12 -3.57
C VAL A 218 -23.88 -18.61 -3.22
N GLY A 219 -22.69 -19.21 -3.17
CA GLY A 219 -22.52 -20.62 -2.82
C GLY A 219 -23.01 -20.95 -1.41
N CYS A 220 -22.63 -20.16 -0.40
CA CYS A 220 -23.10 -20.35 0.98
C CYS A 220 -24.62 -20.18 1.08
N THR A 221 -25.17 -19.17 0.41
CA THR A 221 -26.62 -18.92 0.37
C THR A 221 -27.36 -20.08 -0.29
N ALA A 222 -26.87 -20.59 -1.42
CA ALA A 222 -27.49 -21.72 -2.12
C ALA A 222 -27.50 -22.99 -1.25
N LEU A 223 -26.40 -23.28 -0.54
CA LEU A 223 -26.32 -24.39 0.41
C LEU A 223 -27.30 -24.20 1.58
N ALA A 224 -27.37 -22.98 2.14
CA ALA A 224 -28.28 -22.66 3.24
C ALA A 224 -29.76 -22.84 2.85
N LEU A 225 -30.10 -22.55 1.59
CA LEU A 225 -31.46 -22.67 1.05
C LEU A 225 -31.77 -24.05 0.44
N SER A 226 -30.84 -25.00 0.50
CA SER A 226 -31.04 -26.36 -0.02
C SER A 226 -32.16 -27.11 0.71
N ARG A 227 -32.85 -28.01 -0.01
CA ARG A 227 -33.90 -28.87 0.56
C ARG A 227 -33.29 -30.16 1.11
N PRO A 228 -33.81 -30.72 2.22
CA PRO A 228 -34.86 -30.16 3.08
C PRO A 228 -34.35 -28.95 3.88
N ARG A 229 -35.20 -27.91 3.99
CA ARG A 229 -34.88 -26.71 4.78
C ARG A 229 -34.67 -27.13 6.23
N PHE A 230 -33.64 -26.60 6.89
CA PHE A 230 -33.21 -27.01 8.23
C PHE A 230 -32.74 -28.48 8.35
N GLY A 231 -32.51 -29.17 7.23
CA GLY A 231 -31.76 -30.43 7.21
C GLY A 231 -30.25 -30.22 7.38
N PRO A 232 -29.44 -31.30 7.46
CA PRO A 232 -28.00 -31.21 7.70
C PRO A 232 -27.26 -30.30 6.71
N LEU A 233 -27.63 -30.36 5.41
CA LEU A 233 -27.01 -29.55 4.37
C LEU A 233 -27.35 -28.05 4.50
N SER A 234 -28.61 -27.74 4.78
CA SER A 234 -29.08 -26.36 5.05
C SER A 234 -28.42 -25.78 6.31
N THR A 235 -28.30 -26.59 7.37
CA THR A 235 -27.60 -26.20 8.61
C THR A 235 -26.10 -25.97 8.36
N ALA A 236 -25.43 -26.84 7.59
CA ALA A 236 -24.05 -26.62 7.18
C ALA A 236 -23.89 -25.33 6.36
N GLY A 237 -24.80 -25.06 5.43
CA GLY A 237 -24.84 -23.81 4.67
C GLY A 237 -25.01 -22.58 5.57
N GLY A 238 -25.89 -22.65 6.58
CA GLY A 238 -26.05 -21.59 7.59
C GLY A 238 -24.77 -21.34 8.40
N ALA A 239 -24.08 -22.42 8.82
CA ALA A 239 -22.79 -22.32 9.50
C ALA A 239 -21.70 -21.70 8.59
N LEU A 240 -21.68 -22.06 7.31
CA LEU A 240 -20.78 -21.45 6.32
C LEU A 240 -21.08 -19.98 6.09
N CYS A 241 -22.35 -19.57 6.04
CA CYS A 241 -22.74 -18.15 5.98
C CYS A 241 -22.18 -17.37 7.18
N LEU A 242 -22.25 -17.93 8.39
CA LEU A 242 -21.67 -17.31 9.58
C LEU A 242 -20.15 -17.22 9.50
N ALA A 243 -19.47 -18.29 9.09
CA ALA A 243 -18.03 -18.30 8.91
C ALA A 243 -17.59 -17.26 7.85
N PHE A 244 -18.30 -17.20 6.73
CA PHE A 244 -18.08 -16.21 5.68
C PHE A 244 -18.24 -14.78 6.20
N PHE A 245 -19.30 -14.50 6.96
CA PHE A 245 -19.55 -13.19 7.56
C PHE A 245 -18.38 -12.72 8.44
N LEU A 246 -17.82 -13.62 9.25
CA LEU A 246 -16.70 -13.30 10.14
C LEU A 246 -15.39 -13.08 9.37
N LEU A 247 -15.19 -13.78 8.24
CA LEU A 247 -13.94 -13.75 7.48
C LEU A 247 -13.91 -12.66 6.40
N VAL A 248 -15.06 -12.24 5.87
CA VAL A 248 -15.11 -11.30 4.73
C VAL A 248 -14.57 -9.91 5.09
N GLN A 249 -14.75 -9.45 6.33
CA GLN A 249 -14.24 -8.15 6.78
C GLN A 249 -12.70 -8.07 6.85
N PRO A 250 -11.99 -8.98 7.54
CA PRO A 250 -10.53 -8.98 7.53
C PRO A 250 -9.96 -9.25 6.14
N LEU A 251 -10.61 -10.14 5.35
CA LEU A 251 -10.20 -10.39 3.97
C LEU A 251 -10.35 -9.14 3.09
N GLY A 252 -11.47 -8.41 3.21
CA GLY A 252 -11.71 -7.16 2.51
C GLY A 252 -10.68 -6.09 2.86
N THR A 253 -10.29 -6.00 4.14
CA THR A 253 -9.21 -5.11 4.60
C THR A 253 -7.86 -5.50 4.00
N ALA A 254 -7.52 -6.79 4.01
CA ALA A 254 -6.28 -7.28 3.41
C ALA A 254 -6.24 -7.04 1.89
N LEU A 255 -7.36 -7.26 1.19
CA LEU A 255 -7.50 -7.00 -0.23
C LEU A 255 -7.31 -5.51 -0.55
N ARG A 256 -7.97 -4.63 0.22
CA ARG A 256 -7.81 -3.17 0.10
C ARG A 256 -6.35 -2.76 0.26
N ASP A 257 -5.69 -3.20 1.34
CA ASP A 257 -4.30 -2.90 1.63
C ASP A 257 -3.33 -3.44 0.55
N ALA A 258 -3.62 -4.63 0.01
CA ALA A 258 -2.85 -5.21 -1.09
C ALA A 258 -3.04 -4.45 -2.41
N ALA A 259 -4.23 -3.91 -2.65
CA ALA A 259 -4.59 -3.20 -3.86
C ALA A 259 -4.26 -1.68 -3.82
N SER A 260 -3.96 -1.10 -2.65
CA SER A 260 -3.58 0.32 -2.54
C SER A 260 -2.37 0.65 -3.43
N LEU A 261 -2.43 1.76 -4.17
CA LEU A 261 -1.29 2.29 -4.93
C LEU A 261 -0.13 2.63 -3.98
N PRO A 262 1.15 2.61 -4.42
CA PRO A 262 2.29 2.87 -3.55
C PRO A 262 2.18 4.17 -2.74
N SER A 263 1.72 5.26 -3.37
CA SER A 263 1.48 6.56 -2.73
C SER A 263 0.47 6.54 -1.58
N ALA A 264 -0.49 5.60 -1.63
CA ALA A 264 -1.54 5.42 -0.64
C ALA A 264 -1.39 4.13 0.19
N ALA A 265 -0.37 3.31 -0.07
CA ALA A 265 -0.20 2.03 0.58
C ALA A 265 0.23 2.25 2.04
N PRO A 266 -0.46 1.65 3.01
CA PRO A 266 -0.10 1.86 4.40
C PRO A 266 1.31 1.31 4.63
N ALA A 267 2.24 2.16 5.09
CA ALA A 267 3.57 1.68 5.42
C ALA A 267 3.46 0.75 6.62
N ARG A 268 2.74 1.23 7.65
CA ARG A 268 2.70 0.64 8.99
C ARG A 268 4.12 0.41 9.51
N GLY A 269 4.24 0.16 10.78
CA GLY A 269 5.55 -0.08 11.35
C GLY A 269 5.41 -0.64 12.73
N ARG A 270 6.33 -1.54 13.05
CA ARG A 270 6.52 -1.99 14.42
C ARG A 270 8.00 -1.93 14.70
N TRP A 271 8.36 -1.19 15.74
CA TRP A 271 9.66 -1.37 16.35
C TRP A 271 9.50 -2.30 17.54
N VAL A 272 10.43 -3.25 17.67
CA VAL A 272 10.44 -4.22 18.74
C VAL A 272 11.81 -4.16 19.38
N ARG A 273 11.87 -3.99 20.69
CA ARG A 273 13.14 -4.09 21.42
C ARG A 273 13.71 -5.48 21.20
N ARG A 274 14.93 -5.59 20.67
CA ARG A 274 15.61 -6.88 20.61
C ARG A 274 15.90 -7.28 22.05
N ARG A 275 15.33 -8.39 22.52
CA ARG A 275 15.79 -8.97 23.78
C ARG A 275 17.25 -9.34 23.60
N ALA A 276 18.12 -8.83 24.46
CA ALA A 276 19.47 -9.35 24.59
C ALA A 276 19.34 -10.86 24.85
N ARG A 277 19.69 -11.68 23.85
CA ARG A 277 19.54 -13.15 23.91
C ARG A 277 20.38 -13.81 25.04
N GLY A 278 21.16 -13.04 25.80
CA GLY A 278 22.16 -13.55 26.74
C GLY A 278 21.77 -13.67 28.20
N ALA A 279 20.64 -13.12 28.67
CA ALA A 279 20.34 -13.14 30.10
C ALA A 279 19.78 -14.48 30.62
N SER A 280 19.07 -15.26 29.78
CA SER A 280 18.51 -16.55 30.22
C SER A 280 19.49 -17.72 30.16
N ALA A 281 20.58 -17.66 29.38
CA ALA A 281 21.52 -18.78 29.29
C ALA A 281 22.37 -18.95 30.57
N ARG A 282 22.58 -17.88 31.34
CA ARG A 282 23.34 -17.94 32.61
C ARG A 282 22.52 -18.41 33.81
N ALA A 283 21.19 -18.42 33.73
CA ALA A 283 20.33 -18.87 34.82
C ALA A 283 19.96 -20.37 34.73
N ALA A 284 20.28 -21.03 33.62
CA ALA A 284 20.05 -22.48 33.42
C ALA A 284 21.35 -23.32 33.56
N SER A 285 22.47 -22.68 33.92
CA SER A 285 23.77 -23.33 34.17
C SER A 285 24.24 -23.21 35.63
N SER A 286 23.36 -22.75 36.52
CA SER A 286 23.52 -22.71 37.98
C SER A 286 22.43 -23.55 38.63
#